data_AF-A0A2T4RYA1-F1
#
_entry.id   AF-A0A2T4RYA1-F1
#
_cell.length_a   1.000
_cell.length_b   1.000
_cell.length_c   1.000
_cell.angle_alpha   90.00
_cell.angle_beta   90.00
_cell.angle_gamma   90.00
#
_symmetry.space_group_name_H-M   'P 1'
#
loop_
_entity.id
_entity.type
_entity.pdbx_description
1 polymer ?
#
loop_
_entity_poly.entity_id
_entity_poly.type
_entity_poly.pdbx_seq_one_letter_code
_entity_poly.pdbx_strand_id
1 'polypeptide(L)'
;VMDFVTMILGVMMIGITAYVMVKSNPPYLEAAEKMVMPEHPGALVLPIITLIGGTVGGYITFAGAHRILDSGIKGKDYLPFVNHSAIAGILTTGVMRGLLFLAVLGVVVTGVTLNPENPPASVFEHALGPIGKNI
;
A
#
# COMPACT_ATOMS: atom_id res chain seq x y z
N VAL A 1 -19.51 13.59 6.56
CA VAL A 1 -20.00 12.28 6.06
C VAL A 1 -18.93 11.59 5.22
N MET A 2 -18.40 12.23 4.18
CA MET A 2 -17.36 11.64 3.32
C MET A 2 -16.13 11.13 4.08
N ASP A 3 -15.56 11.94 4.99
CA ASP A 3 -14.36 11.53 5.74
C ASP A 3 -14.57 10.26 6.59
N PHE A 4 -15.76 10.10 7.17
CA PHE A 4 -16.10 8.94 7.98
C PHE A 4 -16.28 7.68 7.13
N VAL A 5 -16.96 7.80 5.98
CA VAL A 5 -17.14 6.68 5.04
C VAL A 5 -15.79 6.24 4.49
N THR A 6 -14.94 7.18 4.05
CA THR A 6 -13.60 6.87 3.55
C THR A 6 -12.74 6.21 4.61
N MET A 7 -12.84 6.63 5.88
CA MET A 7 -12.13 6.00 6.99
C MET A 7 -12.56 4.53 7.18
N ILE A 8 -13.87 4.24 7.20
CA ILE A 8 -14.39 2.87 7.33
C ILE A 8 -13.89 2.00 6.18
N LEU A 9 -13.99 2.49 4.94
CA LEU A 9 -13.53 1.75 3.76
C LEU A 9 -12.02 1.50 3.80
N GLY A 10 -11.23 2.48 4.25
CA GLY A 10 -9.79 2.32 4.42
C GLY A 10 -9.42 1.25 5.44
N VAL A 11 -10.10 1.23 6.59
CA VAL A 11 -9.90 0.19 7.62
C VAL A 11 -10.30 -1.19 7.09
N MET A 12 -11.43 -1.27 6.38
CA MET A 12 -11.90 -2.51 5.76
C MET A 12 -10.89 -3.03 4.73
N MET A 13 -10.38 -2.15 3.86
CA MET A 13 -9.37 -2.49 2.86
C MET A 13 -8.11 -3.08 3.50
N ILE A 14 -7.56 -2.41 4.54
CA ILE A 14 -6.40 -2.91 5.27
C ILE A 14 -6.69 -4.29 5.89
N GLY A 15 -7.86 -4.46 6.51
CA GLY A 15 -8.26 -5.73 7.12
C GLY A 15 -8.36 -6.88 6.11
N ILE A 16 -8.96 -6.64 4.95
CA ILE A 16 -9.06 -7.64 3.88
C ILE A 16 -7.67 -8.00 3.35
N THR A 17 -6.82 -7.00 3.06
CA THR A 17 -5.46 -7.26 2.58
C THR A 17 -4.62 -8.00 3.62
N ALA A 18 -4.75 -7.68 4.90
CA ALA A 18 -4.09 -8.41 5.97
C ALA A 18 -4.54 -9.88 6.03
N TYR A 19 -5.84 -10.13 5.90
CA TYR A 19 -6.37 -11.50 5.85
C TYR A 19 -5.83 -12.28 4.65
N VAL A 20 -5.79 -11.65 3.47
CA VAL A 20 -5.20 -12.25 2.26
C VAL A 20 -3.72 -12.56 2.47
N MET A 21 -2.95 -11.63 3.03
CA MET A 21 -1.54 -11.82 3.34
C MET A 21 -1.32 -13.04 4.24
N VAL A 22 -2.10 -13.20 5.31
CA VAL A 22 -2.00 -14.35 6.20
C VAL A 22 -2.40 -15.65 5.47
N LYS A 23 -3.47 -15.61 4.67
CA LYS A 23 -3.95 -16.78 3.93
C LYS A 23 -2.97 -17.26 2.86
N SER A 24 -2.26 -16.33 2.21
CA SER A 24 -1.26 -16.64 1.18
C SER A 24 0.06 -17.17 1.76
N ASN A 25 0.25 -17.15 3.09
CA ASN A 25 1.42 -17.64 3.81
C ASN A 25 2.77 -17.35 3.11
N PRO A 26 3.12 -16.08 2.89
CA PRO A 26 4.34 -15.70 2.20
C PRO A 26 5.60 -16.07 2.98
N PRO A 27 6.76 -16.19 2.31
CA PRO A 27 8.04 -16.45 2.96
C PRO A 27 8.53 -15.19 3.69
N TYR A 28 8.01 -14.94 4.90
CA TYR A 28 8.28 -13.72 5.68
C TYR A 28 9.77 -13.49 5.93
N LEU A 29 10.50 -14.55 6.26
CA LEU A 29 11.92 -14.46 6.61
C LEU A 29 12.77 -14.08 5.39
N GLU A 30 12.53 -14.75 4.27
CA GLU A 30 13.24 -14.46 3.01
C GLU A 30 12.92 -13.03 2.53
N ALA A 31 11.65 -12.62 2.59
CA ALA A 31 11.26 -11.25 2.25
C ALA A 31 12.00 -10.21 3.10
N ALA A 32 12.15 -10.45 4.41
CA ALA A 32 12.89 -9.56 5.31
C ALA A 32 14.40 -9.55 5.01
N GLU A 33 14.99 -10.72 4.68
CA GLU A 33 16.40 -10.83 4.31
C GLU A 33 16.69 -10.04 3.03
N LYS A 34 15.90 -10.27 1.96
CA LYS A 34 16.07 -9.59 0.66
C LYS A 34 15.77 -8.10 0.73
N MET A 35 14.97 -7.65 1.69
CA MET A 35 14.73 -6.21 1.92
C MET A 35 16.01 -5.48 2.36
N VAL A 36 16.87 -6.11 3.16
CA VAL A 36 18.11 -5.51 3.66
C VAL A 36 19.30 -5.83 2.74
N MET A 37 19.37 -7.07 2.24
CA MET A 37 20.46 -7.55 1.41
C MET A 37 19.92 -8.15 0.10
N PRO A 38 19.67 -7.31 -0.93
CA PRO A 38 19.19 -7.78 -2.21
C PRO A 38 20.30 -8.50 -2.99
N GLU A 39 19.95 -9.61 -3.66
CA GLU A 39 20.91 -10.39 -4.46
C GLU A 39 21.35 -9.67 -5.74
N HIS A 40 20.44 -8.92 -6.37
CA HIS A 40 20.65 -8.27 -7.65
C HIS A 40 20.29 -6.78 -7.60
N PRO A 41 21.10 -5.94 -6.92
CA PRO A 41 20.78 -4.53 -6.73
C PRO A 41 20.62 -3.77 -8.06
N GLY A 42 21.40 -4.12 -9.09
CA GLY A 42 21.29 -3.51 -10.42
C GLY A 42 19.93 -3.75 -11.09
N ALA A 43 19.32 -4.92 -10.89
CA ALA A 43 18.00 -5.24 -11.43
C ALA A 43 16.86 -4.48 -10.72
N LEU A 44 17.09 -4.04 -9.48
CA LEU A 44 16.11 -3.30 -8.68
C LEU A 44 16.05 -1.81 -9.01
N VAL A 45 17.01 -1.26 -9.76
CA VAL A 45 17.05 0.17 -10.08
C VAL A 45 15.77 0.64 -10.76
N LEU A 46 15.34 -0.06 -11.82
CA LEU A 46 14.12 0.30 -12.55
C LEU A 46 12.86 0.17 -11.65
N PRO A 47 12.59 -0.97 -10.98
CA PRO A 47 11.48 -1.08 -10.04
C PRO A 47 11.48 0.00 -8.93
N ILE A 48 12.64 0.30 -8.35
CA ILE A 48 12.77 1.33 -7.32
C ILE A 48 12.38 2.69 -7.88
N ILE A 49 12.88 3.08 -9.05
CA ILE A 49 12.53 4.36 -9.69
C ILE A 49 11.04 4.41 -10.01
N THR A 50 10.46 3.33 -10.55
CA THR A 50 9.02 3.23 -10.83
C THR A 50 8.19 3.40 -9.55
N LEU A 51 8.59 2.76 -8.46
CA LEU A 51 7.92 2.88 -7.16
C LEU A 51 8.10 4.29 -6.57
N ILE A 52 9.26 4.93 -6.70
CA ILE A 52 9.42 6.31 -6.24
C ILE A 52 8.52 7.25 -7.05
N GLY A 53 8.56 7.16 -8.38
CA GLY A 53 7.76 8.00 -9.28
C GLY A 53 6.26 7.82 -9.09
N GLY A 54 5.79 6.59 -8.90
CA GLY A 54 4.36 6.30 -8.70
C GLY A 54 3.81 6.79 -7.36
N THR A 55 4.67 7.18 -6.42
CA THR A 55 4.26 7.40 -5.03
C THR A 55 4.44 8.85 -4.58
N VAL A 56 5.30 9.60 -5.26
CA VAL A 56 5.48 11.05 -5.09
C VAL A 56 4.71 11.79 -6.20
N GLY A 57 3.38 11.69 -6.16
CA GLY A 57 2.52 12.38 -7.12
C GLY A 57 2.23 13.83 -6.71
N GLY A 58 2.49 14.79 -7.60
CA GLY A 58 2.27 16.22 -7.31
C GLY A 58 0.85 16.54 -6.81
N TYR A 59 -0.17 15.92 -7.42
CA TYR A 59 -1.57 16.11 -7.01
C TYR A 59 -1.83 15.75 -5.55
N ILE A 60 -1.30 14.61 -5.05
CA ILE A 60 -1.56 14.16 -3.68
C ILE A 60 -0.93 15.13 -2.67
N THR A 61 0.30 15.59 -2.96
CA THR A 61 1.01 16.57 -2.14
C THR A 61 0.23 17.90 -2.04
N PHE A 62 -0.32 18.39 -3.15
CA PHE A 62 -1.10 19.64 -3.15
C PHE A 62 -2.50 19.47 -2.56
N ALA A 63 -3.24 18.43 -2.94
CA ALA A 63 -4.59 18.19 -2.46
C ALA A 63 -4.64 17.99 -0.93
N GLY A 64 -3.65 17.30 -0.36
CA GLY A 64 -3.54 17.14 1.10
C GLY A 64 -3.32 18.47 1.82
N ALA A 65 -2.39 19.28 1.34
CA ALA A 65 -2.11 20.60 1.92
C ALA A 65 -3.30 21.56 1.78
N HIS A 66 -3.93 21.60 0.60
CA HIS A 66 -5.13 22.41 0.36
C HIS A 66 -6.28 21.99 1.29
N ARG A 67 -6.54 20.69 1.45
CA ARG A 67 -7.61 20.23 2.37
C ARG A 67 -7.39 20.70 3.81
N ILE A 68 -6.14 20.72 4.27
CA ILE A 68 -5.81 21.24 5.61
C ILE A 68 -6.06 22.76 5.67
N LEU A 69 -5.61 23.52 4.67
CA LEU A 69 -5.84 24.96 4.60
C LEU A 69 -7.34 25.32 4.51
N ASP A 70 -8.11 24.56 3.73
CA ASP A 70 -9.56 24.74 3.56
C ASP A 70 -10.32 24.51 4.87
N SER A 71 -9.79 23.67 5.78
CA SER A 71 -10.33 23.49 7.13
C SER A 71 -10.00 24.65 8.10
N GLY A 72 -9.35 25.71 7.61
CA GLY A 72 -8.98 26.89 8.39
C GLY A 72 -7.66 26.76 9.16
N ILE A 73 -6.97 25.61 9.06
CA ILE A 73 -5.70 25.33 9.73
C ILE A 73 -4.58 26.00 8.95
N LYS A 74 -4.05 27.11 9.49
CA LYS A 74 -3.00 27.93 8.86
C LYS A 74 -2.08 28.58 9.88
N GLY A 75 -0.83 28.80 9.48
CA GLY A 75 0.20 29.40 10.34
C GLY A 75 1.13 28.37 10.99
N LYS A 76 2.25 28.84 11.52
CA LYS A 76 3.33 27.97 12.03
C LYS A 76 2.95 27.21 13.30
N ASP A 77 1.98 27.71 14.07
CA ASP A 77 1.53 27.10 15.32
C ASP A 77 0.91 25.71 15.10
N TYR A 78 0.39 25.45 13.89
CA TYR A 78 -0.19 24.16 13.51
C TYR A 78 0.82 23.17 12.91
N LEU A 79 2.11 23.52 12.80
CA LEU A 79 3.14 22.60 12.28
C LEU A 79 3.18 21.24 13.03
N PRO A 80 3.06 21.18 14.37
CA PRO A 80 3.02 19.89 15.07
C PRO A 80 1.84 19.03 14.63
N PHE A 81 0.66 19.63 14.44
CA PHE A 81 -0.54 18.94 13.97
C PHE A 81 -0.37 18.41 12.54
N VAL A 82 0.14 19.25 11.64
CA VAL A 82 0.38 18.87 10.23
C VAL A 82 1.39 17.73 10.15
N ASN A 83 2.49 17.80 10.90
CA ASN A 83 3.51 16.76 10.93
C ASN A 83 2.94 15.44 11.47
N HIS A 84 2.16 15.48 12.56
CA HIS A 84 1.55 14.27 13.11
C HIS A 84 0.57 13.63 12.10
N SER A 85 -0.26 14.43 11.46
CA SER A 85 -1.18 13.95 10.42
C SER A 85 -0.43 13.36 9.21
N ALA A 86 0.67 13.98 8.78
CA ALA A 86 1.48 13.49 7.68
C ALA A 86 2.15 12.15 8.03
N ILE A 87 2.75 12.04 9.22
CA ILE A 87 3.38 10.80 9.69
C ILE A 87 2.35 9.66 9.75
N ALA A 88 1.17 9.91 10.33
CA ALA A 88 0.10 8.91 10.40
C ALA A 88 -0.31 8.42 8.98
N GLY A 89 -0.44 9.33 8.02
CA GLY A 89 -0.76 8.99 6.63
C GLY A 89 0.36 8.18 5.93
N ILE A 90 1.62 8.57 6.13
CA ILE A 90 2.79 7.88 5.59
C ILE A 90 2.88 6.46 6.16
N LEU A 91 2.76 6.31 7.47
CA LEU A 91 2.80 5.01 8.14
C LEU A 91 1.66 4.10 7.68
N THR A 92 0.44 4.63 7.61
CA THR A 92 -0.72 3.86 7.12
C THR A 92 -0.50 3.37 5.68
N THR A 93 0.02 4.24 4.81
CA THR A 93 0.35 3.87 3.42
C THR A 93 1.45 2.82 3.37
N GLY A 94 2.50 2.96 4.20
CA GLY A 94 3.59 1.99 4.30
C GLY A 94 3.11 0.61 4.76
N VAL A 95 2.26 0.56 5.79
CA VAL A 95 1.64 -0.68 6.27
C VAL A 95 0.84 -1.35 5.16
N MET A 96 -0.05 -0.60 4.49
CA MET A 96 -0.85 -1.14 3.39
C MET A 96 0.01 -1.71 2.26
N ARG A 97 1.09 -1.01 1.88
CA ARG A 97 2.02 -1.49 0.85
C ARG A 97 2.76 -2.74 1.27
N GLY A 98 3.20 -2.82 2.52
CA GLY A 98 3.85 -4.01 3.07
C GLY A 98 2.92 -5.22 3.05
N LEU A 99 1.68 -5.04 3.53
CA LEU A 99 0.65 -6.10 3.52
C LEU A 99 0.34 -6.57 2.10
N LEU A 100 0.12 -5.63 1.18
CA LEU A 100 -0.20 -5.95 -0.22
C LEU A 100 0.97 -6.66 -0.90
N PHE A 101 2.20 -6.18 -0.69
CA PHE A 101 3.41 -6.84 -1.23
C PHE A 101 3.51 -8.28 -0.74
N LEU A 102 3.36 -8.52 0.56
CA LEU A 102 3.43 -9.86 1.15
C LEU A 102 2.28 -10.75 0.65
N ALA A 103 1.07 -10.21 0.52
CA ALA A 103 -0.07 -10.92 -0.06
C ALA A 103 0.20 -11.39 -1.50
N VAL A 104 0.72 -10.49 -2.34
CA VAL A 104 1.08 -10.79 -3.73
C VAL A 104 2.23 -11.78 -3.80
N LEU A 105 3.28 -11.58 -2.99
CA LEU A 105 4.44 -12.47 -2.93
C LEU A 105 4.00 -13.90 -2.59
N GLY A 106 3.14 -14.08 -1.59
CA GLY A 106 2.64 -15.40 -1.19
C GLY A 106 1.91 -16.14 -2.31
N VAL A 107 1.20 -15.42 -3.19
CA VAL A 107 0.54 -16.03 -4.37
C VAL A 107 1.52 -16.28 -5.51
N VAL A 108 2.48 -15.39 -5.74
CA VAL A 108 3.43 -15.54 -6.86
C VAL A 108 4.38 -16.71 -6.62
N VAL A 109 4.83 -16.94 -5.38
CA VAL A 109 5.75 -18.04 -5.05
C VAL A 109 5.12 -19.43 -5.20
N THR A 110 3.79 -19.55 -5.26
CA THR A 110 3.14 -20.85 -5.54
C THR A 110 3.20 -21.25 -7.02
N GLY A 111 3.75 -20.39 -7.88
CA GLY A 111 3.85 -20.61 -9.32
C GLY A 111 2.59 -20.22 -10.10
N VAL A 112 1.67 -19.48 -9.48
CA VAL A 112 0.45 -19.00 -10.14
C VAL A 112 0.79 -17.92 -11.16
N THR A 113 0.30 -18.10 -12.38
CA THR A 113 0.35 -17.06 -13.41
C THR A 113 -0.74 -16.03 -13.15
N LEU A 114 -0.34 -14.80 -12.85
CA LEU A 114 -1.28 -13.68 -12.71
C LEU A 114 -1.82 -13.26 -14.07
N ASN A 115 -3.11 -12.91 -14.14
CA ASN A 115 -3.68 -12.36 -15.36
C ASN A 115 -3.04 -10.98 -15.65
N PRO A 116 -2.39 -10.78 -16.80
CA PRO A 116 -1.74 -9.50 -17.13
C PRO A 116 -2.72 -8.32 -17.25
N GLU A 117 -4.00 -8.57 -17.53
CA GLU A 117 -5.02 -7.52 -17.61
C GLU A 117 -5.37 -6.95 -16.22
N ASN A 118 -5.36 -7.81 -15.19
CA ASN A 118 -5.58 -7.40 -13.80
C ASN A 118 -4.83 -8.30 -12.81
N PRO A 119 -3.51 -8.07 -12.64
CA PRO A 119 -2.69 -8.87 -11.74
C PRO A 119 -3.15 -8.81 -10.27
N PRO A 120 -3.53 -7.64 -9.71
CA PRO A 120 -4.06 -7.57 -8.35
C PRO A 120 -5.31 -8.44 -8.16
N ALA A 121 -6.31 -8.32 -9.04
CA ALA A 121 -7.54 -9.11 -8.91
C ALA A 121 -7.27 -10.61 -8.94
N SER A 122 -6.28 -11.06 -9.70
CA SER A 122 -5.85 -12.47 -9.73
C SER A 122 -5.32 -12.96 -8.39
N VAL A 123 -4.59 -12.10 -7.66
CA VAL A 123 -4.07 -12.40 -6.32
C VAL A 123 -5.22 -12.56 -5.32
N PHE A 124 -6.17 -11.61 -5.33
CA PHE A 124 -7.33 -11.68 -4.45
C PHE A 124 -8.26 -12.84 -4.82
N GLU A 125 -8.44 -13.14 -6.11
CA GLU A 125 -9.20 -14.30 -6.58
C GLU A 125 -8.58 -15.62 -6.14
N HIS A 126 -7.25 -15.74 -6.26
CA HIS A 126 -6.55 -16.94 -5.81
C HIS A 126 -6.67 -17.14 -4.30
N ALA A 127 -6.54 -16.07 -3.53
CA ALA A 127 -6.63 -16.13 -2.08
C ALA A 127 -8.07 -16.29 -1.57
N LEU A 128 -9.07 -15.64 -2.18
CA LEU A 128 -10.44 -15.54 -1.65
C LEU A 128 -11.49 -16.28 -2.48
N GLY A 129 -11.10 -16.91 -3.59
CA GLY A 129 -12.00 -17.50 -4.57
C GLY A 129 -12.66 -16.44 -5.47
N PRO A 130 -13.73 -16.79 -6.22
CA PRO A 130 -14.33 -15.94 -7.25
C PRO A 130 -14.86 -14.58 -6.78
N ILE A 131 -15.07 -14.40 -5.47
CA ILE A 131 -15.46 -13.12 -4.88
C ILE A 131 -14.28 -12.15 -4.85
N GLY A 132 -13.06 -12.67 -4.66
CA GLY A 132 -11.83 -11.88 -4.54
C GLY A 132 -11.51 -11.04 -5.78
N LYS A 133 -11.94 -11.46 -6.97
CA LYS A 133 -11.74 -10.68 -8.20
C LYS A 133 -12.48 -9.34 -8.25
N ASN A 134 -13.53 -9.19 -7.41
CA ASN A 134 -14.38 -8.01 -7.34
C ASN A 134 -14.01 -7.08 -6.18
N ILE A 135 -12.99 -7.44 -5.41
CA ILE A 135 -12.39 -6.64 -4.33
C ILE A 135 -11.26 -5.81 -4.94
#